data_AF-A0A818YMU2-F1
#
_entry.id   AF-A0A818YMU2-F1
#
_cell.length_a   1.000
_cell.length_b   1.000
_cell.length_c   1.000
_cell.angle_alpha   90.00
_cell.angle_beta   90.00
_cell.angle_gamma   90.00
#
_symmetry.space_group_name_H-M   'P 1'
#
loop_
_entity.id
_entity.type
_entity.pdbx_description
1 polymer ?
#
loop_
_entity_poly.entity_id
_entity_poly.type
_entity_poly.pdbx_seq_one_letter_code
_entity_poly.pdbx_strand_id
1 'polypeptide(L)'
;MPSPNNPQWCVDSDELMSRFAFFGLTCHHTRKLDSGMESIELHTTVTLTYSILKSAHYVNDMTALSLFAVPAPFDRYSAAAYFDRKRCLISIYLSHHDELVMPLSNSCGLDNDWTYAKYMWRSSALVTMTVQDHLLTTHFIESNTLTNVSRQIIHLSYCDYQLFDCAFANKSRWSLS
;
A
#
# COMPACT_ATOMS: atom_id res chain seq x y z
N MET A 1 -34.68 -16.56 8.77
CA MET A 1 -34.12 -15.41 8.03
C MET A 1 -33.00 -15.93 7.13
N PRO A 2 -32.85 -15.44 5.89
CA PRO A 2 -31.66 -15.76 5.09
C PRO A 2 -30.41 -15.27 5.83
N SER A 3 -29.28 -15.99 5.71
CA SER A 3 -28.03 -15.51 6.31
C SER A 3 -27.65 -14.17 5.67
N PRO A 4 -27.02 -13.25 6.41
CA PRO A 4 -26.52 -12.01 5.83
C PRO A 4 -25.63 -12.32 4.61
N ASN A 5 -25.82 -11.59 3.51
CA ASN A 5 -25.03 -11.74 2.29
C ASN A 5 -23.53 -11.39 2.48
N ASN A 6 -23.19 -10.82 3.63
CA ASN A 6 -21.83 -10.55 4.03
C ASN A 6 -21.60 -11.19 5.41
N PRO A 7 -20.70 -12.17 5.57
CA PRO A 7 -20.33 -12.63 6.90
C PRO A 7 -19.86 -11.41 7.70
N GLN A 8 -20.30 -11.30 8.94
CA GLN A 8 -19.89 -10.21 9.81
C GLN A 8 -18.40 -10.38 10.10
N TRP A 9 -17.55 -9.71 9.33
CA TRP A 9 -16.10 -9.80 9.47
C TRP A 9 -15.72 -9.30 10.85
N CYS A 10 -15.03 -10.14 11.63
CA CYS A 10 -14.34 -9.67 12.82
C CYS A 10 -13.20 -8.77 12.35
N VAL A 11 -13.44 -7.46 12.41
CA VAL A 11 -12.58 -6.41 11.86
C VAL A 11 -11.18 -6.50 12.48
N ASP A 12 -11.08 -6.96 13.71
CA ASP A 12 -9.82 -7.09 14.43
C ASP A 12 -9.27 -8.53 14.45
N SER A 13 -9.74 -9.40 13.57
CA SER A 13 -9.19 -10.77 13.44
C SER A 13 -7.86 -10.78 12.69
N ASP A 14 -6.94 -11.64 13.14
CA ASP A 14 -5.65 -11.86 12.47
C ASP A 14 -5.85 -12.41 11.05
N GLU A 15 -6.90 -13.21 10.83
CA GLU A 15 -7.29 -13.69 9.50
C GLU A 15 -7.63 -12.54 8.55
N LEU A 16 -8.36 -11.51 9.03
CA LEU A 16 -8.66 -10.35 8.21
C LEU A 16 -7.40 -9.56 7.87
N MET A 17 -6.47 -9.41 8.83
CA MET A 17 -5.17 -8.75 8.57
C MET A 17 -4.40 -9.47 7.45
N SER A 18 -4.34 -10.81 7.52
CA SER A 18 -3.75 -11.63 6.45
C SER A 18 -4.47 -11.46 5.12
N ARG A 19 -5.81 -11.45 5.10
CA ARG A 19 -6.57 -11.22 3.87
C ARG A 19 -6.26 -9.84 3.28
N PHE A 20 -6.18 -8.82 4.12
CA PHE A 20 -5.87 -7.45 3.71
C PHE A 20 -4.47 -7.36 3.09
N ALA A 21 -3.48 -7.97 3.73
CA ALA A 21 -2.09 -7.96 3.28
C ALA A 21 -1.81 -8.80 2.03
N PHE A 22 -2.54 -9.89 1.77
CA PHE A 22 -2.20 -10.80 0.65
C PHE A 22 -3.19 -10.76 -0.51
N PHE A 23 -4.43 -10.34 -0.29
CA PHE A 23 -5.49 -10.36 -1.29
C PHE A 23 -6.31 -9.06 -1.33
N GLY A 24 -6.09 -8.17 -0.36
CA GLY A 24 -6.81 -6.93 -0.21
C GLY A 24 -6.11 -5.76 -0.89
N LEU A 25 -6.44 -4.57 -0.40
CA LEU A 25 -6.08 -3.30 -1.00
C LEU A 25 -4.59 -2.95 -0.86
N THR A 26 -3.85 -3.64 0.01
CA THR A 26 -2.42 -3.40 0.24
C THR A 26 -1.55 -4.58 -0.18
N CYS A 27 -2.06 -5.47 -1.02
CA CYS A 27 -1.34 -6.69 -1.42
C CYS A 27 -0.03 -6.44 -2.15
N HIS A 28 0.06 -5.35 -2.92
CA HIS A 28 1.26 -4.93 -3.63
C HIS A 28 2.35 -4.35 -2.71
N HIS A 29 2.03 -4.04 -1.45
CA HIS A 29 3.01 -3.66 -0.42
C HIS A 29 3.54 -4.86 0.37
N THR A 30 3.01 -6.06 0.13
CA THR A 30 3.55 -7.27 0.75
C THR A 30 4.72 -7.80 -0.04
N ARG A 31 5.88 -7.87 0.61
CA ARG A 31 7.11 -8.44 0.04
C ARG A 31 7.58 -9.65 0.84
N LYS A 32 8.25 -10.56 0.15
CA LYS A 32 8.97 -11.67 0.78
C LYS A 32 10.22 -11.13 1.46
N LEU A 33 10.52 -11.65 2.65
CA LEU A 33 11.78 -11.38 3.34
C LEU A 33 12.84 -12.34 2.80
N ASP A 34 14.00 -11.79 2.45
CA ASP A 34 15.14 -12.62 2.05
C ASP A 34 15.65 -13.40 3.25
N SER A 35 16.04 -14.65 3.01
CA SER A 35 16.50 -15.59 4.04
C SER A 35 17.75 -15.13 4.81
N GLY A 36 18.33 -14.00 4.43
CA GLY A 36 19.52 -13.39 5.02
C GLY A 36 19.31 -11.95 5.47
N MET A 37 18.07 -11.50 5.72
CA MET A 37 17.84 -10.17 6.30
C MET A 37 18.40 -10.14 7.73
N GLU A 38 19.64 -9.67 7.82
CA GLU A 38 20.33 -9.28 9.04
C GLU A 38 19.39 -8.36 9.84
N SER A 39 19.13 -8.80 11.07
CA SER A 39 18.74 -7.98 12.22
C SER A 39 18.18 -6.60 11.89
N ILE A 40 16.86 -6.45 11.99
CA ILE A 40 16.29 -5.19 12.44
C ILE A 40 16.99 -4.92 13.79
N GLU A 41 17.92 -3.97 13.84
CA GLU A 41 18.60 -3.54 15.06
C GLU A 41 17.59 -2.81 15.95
N LEU A 42 16.65 -3.58 16.51
CA LEU A 42 15.74 -3.10 17.54
C LEU A 42 16.54 -3.06 18.84
N HIS A 43 16.93 -1.87 19.27
CA HIS A 43 17.63 -1.72 20.54
C HIS A 43 16.71 -2.14 21.70
N THR A 44 17.22 -3.03 22.54
CA THR A 44 16.83 -3.31 23.95
C THR A 44 15.88 -4.45 24.37
N THR A 45 15.41 -5.35 23.48
CA THR A 45 14.72 -6.62 23.88
C THR A 45 15.07 -7.80 22.95
N VAL A 46 16.37 -7.97 22.71
CA VAL A 46 16.94 -8.46 21.44
C VAL A 46 16.74 -9.96 21.15
N THR A 47 16.56 -10.86 22.12
CA THR A 47 16.62 -12.31 21.83
C THR A 47 15.29 -12.94 21.37
N LEU A 48 14.15 -12.61 22.02
CA LEU A 48 12.86 -13.21 21.67
C LEU A 48 12.34 -12.63 20.34
N THR A 49 12.43 -11.31 20.20
CA THR A 49 12.14 -10.53 18.98
C THR A 49 12.91 -11.09 17.78
N TYR A 50 14.20 -11.42 17.96
CA TYR A 50 15.02 -12.02 16.90
C TYR A 50 14.56 -13.43 16.50
N SER A 51 14.16 -14.27 17.46
CA SER A 51 13.68 -15.64 17.15
C SER A 51 12.35 -15.66 16.39
N ILE A 52 11.48 -14.69 16.62
CA ILE A 52 10.18 -14.59 15.95
C ILE A 52 10.31 -13.90 14.60
N LEU A 53 11.17 -12.88 14.48
CA LEU A 53 11.50 -12.33 13.16
C LEU A 53 12.20 -13.36 12.26
N LYS A 54 12.89 -14.37 12.82
CA LYS A 54 13.39 -15.51 12.03
C LYS A 54 12.28 -16.37 11.42
N SER A 55 11.09 -16.41 12.01
CA SER A 55 9.95 -17.14 11.43
C SER A 55 9.17 -16.28 10.43
N ALA A 56 9.41 -14.96 10.41
CA ALA A 56 8.85 -14.06 9.41
C ALA A 56 9.33 -14.46 8.02
N HIS A 57 8.37 -14.57 7.11
CA HIS A 57 8.62 -14.86 5.70
C HIS A 57 8.15 -13.75 4.78
N TYR A 58 7.16 -12.97 5.23
CA TYR A 58 6.64 -11.83 4.50
C TYR A 58 6.53 -10.63 5.44
N VAL A 59 6.58 -9.44 4.85
CA VAL A 59 6.29 -8.18 5.54
C VAL A 59 5.36 -7.33 4.66
N ASN A 60 4.40 -6.68 5.30
CA ASN A 60 3.59 -5.61 4.72
C ASN A 60 3.93 -4.31 5.47
N ASP A 61 4.72 -3.46 4.83
CA ASP A 61 5.46 -2.37 5.49
C ASP A 61 4.90 -0.99 5.11
N MET A 62 4.36 -0.29 6.10
CA MET A 62 3.84 1.08 5.97
C MET A 62 4.66 2.07 6.80
N THR A 63 5.89 1.71 7.18
CA THR A 63 6.71 2.51 8.11
C THR A 63 7.15 3.85 7.51
N ALA A 64 7.15 3.98 6.18
CA ALA A 64 7.42 5.23 5.47
C ALA A 64 6.51 6.39 5.89
N LEU A 65 5.31 6.10 6.42
CA LEU A 65 4.42 7.13 6.96
C LEU A 65 4.97 7.83 8.23
N SER A 66 6.00 7.26 8.88
CA SER A 66 6.69 7.89 10.03
C SER A 66 7.34 9.23 9.70
N LEU A 67 7.61 9.48 8.41
CA LEU A 67 8.20 10.72 7.91
C LEU A 67 7.23 11.91 8.03
N PHE A 68 5.92 11.66 8.15
CA PHE A 68 4.92 12.71 8.26
C PHE A 68 4.64 13.05 9.72
N ALA A 69 4.80 14.33 10.06
CA ALA A 69 4.43 14.83 11.37
C ALA A 69 2.91 14.80 11.56
N VAL A 70 2.47 14.36 12.73
CA VAL A 70 1.07 14.40 13.15
C VAL A 70 0.98 15.29 14.39
N PRO A 71 0.01 16.22 14.47
CA PRO A 71 -0.14 17.09 15.63
C PRO A 71 -0.59 16.29 16.86
N ALA A 72 -0.13 16.70 18.04
CA ALA A 72 -0.65 16.18 19.30
C ALA A 72 -2.17 16.42 19.41
N PRO A 73 -2.94 15.49 19.99
CA PRO A 73 -2.53 14.28 20.72
C PRO A 73 -2.50 12.99 19.87
N PHE A 74 -2.49 13.09 18.54
CA PHE A 74 -2.65 11.92 17.68
C PHE A 74 -1.33 11.18 17.45
N ASP A 75 -1.40 9.85 17.44
CA ASP A 75 -0.27 8.99 17.10
C ASP A 75 0.03 9.05 15.60
N ARG A 76 1.31 8.88 15.25
CA ARG A 76 1.73 8.84 13.85
C ARG A 76 1.35 7.51 13.22
N TYR A 77 0.74 7.57 12.04
CA TYR A 77 0.58 6.39 11.19
C TYR A 77 1.97 5.88 10.81
N SER A 78 2.35 4.70 11.28
CA SER A 78 3.57 4.03 10.89
C SER A 78 3.65 2.66 11.55
N ALA A 79 3.51 1.62 10.74
CA ALA A 79 3.57 0.24 11.23
C ALA A 79 3.95 -0.75 10.12
N ALA A 80 4.51 -1.89 10.50
CA ALA A 80 4.77 -3.02 9.60
C ALA A 80 4.23 -4.31 10.19
N ALA A 81 3.47 -5.08 9.41
CA ALA A 81 2.97 -6.39 9.81
C ALA A 81 3.86 -7.50 9.22
N TYR A 82 4.26 -8.44 10.08
CA TYR A 82 5.07 -9.58 9.72
C TYR A 82 4.24 -10.85 9.69
N PHE A 83 4.47 -11.69 8.69
CA PHE A 83 3.72 -12.92 8.49
C PHE A 83 4.67 -14.11 8.29
N ASP A 84 4.26 -15.28 8.77
CA ASP A 84 4.98 -16.52 8.55
C ASP A 84 4.80 -17.07 7.11
N ARG A 85 5.40 -18.24 6.82
CA ARG A 85 5.25 -18.91 5.52
C ARG A 85 3.80 -19.27 5.16
N LYS A 86 2.95 -19.48 6.16
CA LYS A 86 1.52 -19.81 6.00
C LYS A 86 0.65 -18.55 5.89
N ARG A 87 1.25 -17.36 5.87
CA ARG A 87 0.58 -16.05 5.82
C ARG A 87 -0.19 -15.75 7.11
N CYS A 88 0.16 -16.39 8.22
CA CYS A 88 -0.38 -16.06 9.54
C CYS A 88 0.36 -14.83 10.09
N LEU A 89 -0.38 -13.88 10.65
CA LEU A 89 0.18 -12.70 11.31
C LEU A 89 0.94 -13.13 12.56
N ILE A 90 2.22 -12.75 12.68
CA ILE A 90 3.08 -13.16 13.81
C ILE A 90 3.50 -12.00 14.71
N SER A 91 3.61 -10.79 14.16
CA SER A 91 3.96 -9.58 14.91
C SER A 91 3.65 -8.34 14.09
N ILE A 92 3.56 -7.20 14.78
CA ILE A 92 3.41 -5.87 14.18
C ILE A 92 4.42 -4.95 14.83
N TYR A 93 5.23 -4.27 14.02
CA TYR A 93 6.11 -3.20 14.45
C TYR A 93 5.36 -1.86 14.44
N LEU A 94 5.47 -1.10 15.51
CA LEU A 94 4.91 0.24 15.69
C LEU A 94 6.03 1.26 15.78
N SER A 95 6.22 2.07 14.73
CA SER A 95 7.40 2.95 14.66
C SER A 95 7.33 4.14 15.60
N HIS A 96 6.14 4.52 16.08
CA HIS A 96 5.98 5.64 17.02
C HIS A 96 6.42 5.27 18.45
N HIS A 97 6.44 3.98 18.80
CA HIS A 97 6.95 3.46 20.08
C HIS A 97 8.27 2.70 19.94
N ASP A 98 8.77 2.55 18.71
CA ASP A 98 9.89 1.65 18.38
C ASP A 98 9.71 0.24 18.96
N GLU A 99 8.51 -0.30 18.83
CA GLU A 99 8.08 -1.51 19.53
C GLU A 99 7.60 -2.59 18.56
N LEU A 100 8.03 -3.84 18.79
CA LEU A 100 7.47 -5.00 18.11
C LEU A 100 6.44 -5.70 19.01
N VAL A 101 5.17 -5.55 18.67
CA VAL A 101 4.05 -6.16 19.40
C VAL A 101 3.79 -7.56 18.84
N MET A 102 3.52 -8.51 19.73
CA MET A 102 3.26 -9.91 19.40
C MET A 102 1.89 -10.32 19.96
N PRO A 103 1.24 -11.34 19.38
CA PRO A 103 0.06 -11.95 19.96
C PRO A 103 0.45 -12.71 21.24
N LEU A 104 0.55 -12.00 22.38
CA LEU A 104 0.70 -12.63 23.70
C LEU A 104 -0.59 -13.41 24.02
N SER A 105 -0.44 -14.63 24.54
CA SER A 105 -1.56 -15.54 24.73
C SER A 105 -2.57 -15.13 25.81
N ASN A 106 -2.37 -14.04 26.58
CA ASN A 106 -3.05 -13.87 27.87
C ASN A 106 -3.67 -12.48 28.17
N SER A 107 -3.75 -11.55 27.23
CA SER A 107 -4.41 -10.24 27.49
C SER A 107 -5.85 -10.23 26.99
N CYS A 108 -6.76 -10.89 27.72
CA CYS A 108 -8.21 -10.69 27.54
C CYS A 108 -8.59 -9.34 28.15
N GLY A 109 -8.73 -8.30 27.33
CA GLY A 109 -9.17 -6.97 27.73
C GLY A 109 -9.26 -6.00 26.55
N LEU A 110 -9.98 -4.88 26.73
CA LEU A 110 -10.00 -3.75 25.79
C LEU A 110 -8.62 -3.08 25.66
N ASP A 111 -7.77 -3.23 26.68
CA ASP A 111 -6.37 -2.79 26.74
C ASP A 111 -5.42 -3.89 26.25
N ASN A 112 -5.65 -4.40 25.04
CA ASN A 112 -4.75 -5.38 24.42
C ASN A 112 -3.88 -4.67 23.39
N ASP A 113 -2.59 -4.55 23.68
CA ASP A 113 -1.57 -4.00 22.79
C ASP A 113 -1.64 -4.64 21.39
N TRP A 114 -2.02 -5.92 21.29
CA TRP A 114 -2.19 -6.59 19.99
C TRP A 114 -3.36 -6.04 19.17
N THR A 115 -4.48 -5.71 19.82
CA THR A 115 -5.63 -5.08 19.16
C THR A 115 -5.26 -3.68 18.68
N TYR A 116 -4.58 -2.91 19.53
CA TYR A 116 -4.07 -1.59 19.15
C TYR A 116 -3.07 -1.67 17.99
N ALA A 117 -2.13 -2.62 18.02
CA ALA A 117 -1.15 -2.79 16.96
C ALA A 117 -1.82 -3.13 15.61
N LYS A 118 -2.84 -4.00 15.61
CA LYS A 118 -3.65 -4.30 14.41
C LYS A 118 -4.41 -3.07 13.91
N TYR A 119 -5.00 -2.30 14.81
CA TYR A 119 -5.65 -1.03 14.46
C TYR A 119 -4.66 -0.06 13.81
N MET A 120 -3.47 0.12 14.38
CA MET A 120 -2.45 1.03 13.87
C MET A 120 -1.91 0.60 12.51
N TRP A 121 -1.64 -0.69 12.32
CA TRP A 121 -1.24 -1.22 11.02
C TRP A 121 -2.33 -1.04 9.97
N ARG A 122 -3.58 -1.41 10.27
CA ARG A 122 -4.70 -1.25 9.33
C ARG A 122 -4.93 0.21 8.95
N SER A 123 -4.87 1.11 9.92
CA SER A 123 -5.03 2.55 9.68
C SER A 123 -3.91 3.09 8.80
N SER A 124 -2.66 2.70 9.09
CA SER A 124 -1.50 3.05 8.26
C SER A 124 -1.64 2.51 6.83
N ALA A 125 -2.06 1.25 6.68
CA ALA A 125 -2.31 0.61 5.39
C ALA A 125 -3.38 1.35 4.56
N LEU A 126 -4.49 1.76 5.19
CA LEU A 126 -5.54 2.55 4.53
C LEU A 126 -5.05 3.93 4.09
N VAL A 127 -4.24 4.61 4.93
CA VAL A 127 -3.66 5.91 4.59
C VAL A 127 -2.68 5.78 3.43
N THR A 128 -1.76 4.82 3.45
CA THR A 128 -0.83 4.55 2.33
C THR A 128 -1.60 4.30 1.04
N MET A 129 -2.60 3.41 1.08
CA MET A 129 -3.39 3.10 -0.11
C MET A 129 -4.14 4.32 -0.65
N THR A 130 -4.77 5.10 0.23
CA THR A 130 -5.57 6.25 -0.20
C THR A 130 -4.69 7.34 -0.78
N VAL A 131 -3.59 7.68 -0.10
CA VAL A 131 -2.75 8.83 -0.45
C VAL A 131 -1.75 8.48 -1.54
N GLN A 132 -0.98 7.40 -1.35
CA GLN A 132 0.13 7.05 -2.25
C GLN A 132 -0.36 6.30 -3.48
N ASP A 133 -1.09 5.21 -3.29
CA ASP A 133 -1.44 4.32 -4.41
C ASP A 133 -2.59 4.89 -5.24
N HIS A 134 -3.65 5.32 -4.55
CA HIS A 134 -4.83 5.82 -5.22
C HIS A 134 -4.66 7.26 -5.68
N LEU A 135 -4.49 8.21 -4.75
CA LEU A 135 -4.45 9.63 -5.10
C LEU A 135 -3.21 9.99 -5.92
N LEU A 136 -2.02 9.77 -5.38
CA LEU A 136 -0.79 10.23 -6.02
C LEU A 136 -0.48 9.44 -7.29
N THR A 137 -0.39 8.12 -7.19
CA THR A 137 0.02 7.30 -8.34
C THR A 137 -1.04 7.28 -9.42
N THR A 138 -2.29 6.93 -9.08
CA THR A 138 -3.34 6.76 -10.10
C THR A 138 -3.80 8.09 -10.69
N HIS A 139 -4.19 9.06 -9.85
CA HIS A 139 -4.78 10.31 -10.34
C HIS A 139 -3.72 11.31 -10.78
N PHE A 140 -2.72 11.59 -9.95
CA PHE A 140 -1.80 12.70 -10.22
C PHE A 140 -0.68 12.36 -11.19
N ILE A 141 -0.17 11.12 -11.17
CA ILE A 141 0.92 10.70 -12.04
C ILE A 141 0.34 10.05 -13.31
N GLU A 142 -0.27 8.89 -13.19
CA GLU A 142 -0.61 8.05 -14.35
C GLU A 142 -1.72 8.69 -15.20
N SER A 143 -2.87 9.01 -14.61
CA SER A 143 -4.04 9.54 -15.34
C SER A 143 -3.77 10.91 -15.96
N ASN A 144 -3.09 11.80 -15.24
CA ASN A 144 -2.70 13.10 -15.76
C ASN A 144 -1.69 12.98 -16.89
N THR A 145 -0.68 12.12 -16.75
CA THR A 145 0.32 11.89 -17.81
C THR A 145 -0.36 11.37 -19.06
N LEU A 146 -1.21 10.35 -18.94
CA LEU A 146 -1.98 9.80 -20.05
C LEU A 146 -2.83 10.89 -20.71
N THR A 147 -3.62 11.65 -19.94
CA THR A 147 -4.50 12.69 -20.46
C THR A 147 -3.71 13.77 -21.21
N ASN A 148 -2.60 14.25 -20.64
CA ASN A 148 -1.80 15.31 -21.24
C ASN A 148 -1.11 14.84 -22.52
N VAL A 149 -0.50 13.66 -22.50
CA VAL A 149 0.19 13.07 -23.66
C VAL A 149 -0.81 12.74 -24.77
N SER A 150 -1.95 12.13 -24.43
CA SER A 150 -3.01 11.83 -25.40
C SER A 150 -3.52 13.09 -26.09
N ARG A 151 -3.73 14.20 -25.36
CA ARG A 151 -4.11 15.48 -25.99
C ARG A 151 -3.07 15.96 -26.99
N GLN A 152 -1.80 15.97 -26.62
CA GLN A 152 -0.73 16.44 -27.51
C GLN A 152 -0.62 15.59 -28.77
N ILE A 153 -0.59 14.26 -28.64
CA ILE A 153 -0.41 13.34 -29.78
C ILE A 153 -1.63 13.33 -30.70
N ILE A 154 -2.85 13.30 -30.15
CA ILE A 154 -4.08 13.29 -30.97
C ILE A 154 -4.20 14.60 -31.75
N HIS A 155 -3.89 15.74 -31.13
CA HIS A 155 -3.91 17.03 -31.83
C HIS A 155 -2.84 17.14 -32.91
N LEU A 156 -1.61 16.66 -32.65
CA LEU A 156 -0.54 16.65 -33.66
C LEU A 156 -0.90 15.76 -34.85
N SER A 157 -1.45 14.58 -34.58
CA SER A 157 -1.92 13.66 -35.62
C SER A 157 -2.99 14.34 -36.49
N TYR A 158 -3.94 15.06 -35.89
CA TYR A 158 -5.00 15.76 -36.63
C TYR A 158 -4.48 16.90 -37.51
N CYS A 159 -3.50 17.68 -37.04
CA CYS A 159 -2.87 18.74 -37.83
C CYS A 159 -2.02 18.19 -39.00
N ASP A 160 -1.31 17.09 -38.79
CA ASP A 160 -0.56 16.44 -39.87
C ASP A 160 -1.50 15.88 -40.95
N TYR A 161 -2.64 15.30 -40.57
CA TYR A 161 -3.67 14.87 -41.52
C TYR A 161 -4.26 16.05 -42.31
N GLN A 162 -4.57 17.18 -41.66
CA GLN A 162 -5.09 18.37 -42.37
C GLN A 162 -4.04 19.02 -43.30
N LEU A 163 -2.76 19.02 -42.92
CA LEU A 163 -1.69 19.51 -43.79
C LEU A 163 -1.48 18.61 -45.01
N PHE A 164 -1.63 17.29 -44.86
CA PHE A 164 -1.63 16.36 -46.00
C PHE A 164 -2.81 16.59 -46.93
N ASP A 165 -4.04 16.78 -46.42
CA ASP A 165 -5.22 17.06 -47.25
C ASP A 165 -5.13 18.43 -47.96
N CYS A 166 -4.63 19.47 -47.27
CA CYS A 166 -4.38 20.77 -47.91
C CYS A 166 -3.27 20.71 -48.98
N ALA A 167 -2.22 19.91 -48.78
CA ALA A 167 -1.15 19.73 -49.77
C ALA A 167 -1.63 18.98 -51.02
N PHE A 168 -2.55 18.03 -50.89
CA PHE A 168 -3.16 17.33 -52.04
C PHE A 168 -4.21 18.19 -52.77
N ALA A 169 -4.99 19.01 -52.06
CA ALA A 169 -5.96 19.91 -52.68
C ALA A 169 -5.30 21.02 -53.54
N ASN A 170 -4.05 21.38 -53.28
CA ASN A 170 -3.33 22.41 -54.04
C ASN A 170 -2.61 21.88 -55.30
N LYS A 171 -2.41 20.56 -55.44
CA LYS A 171 -1.78 19.97 -56.64
C LYS A 171 -2.73 19.81 -57.83
N SER A 172 -4.05 19.82 -57.61
CA SER A 172 -5.05 19.74 -58.70
C SER A 172 -5.41 21.09 -59.33
N ARG A 173 -4.83 22.20 -58.85
CA ARG A 173 -5.14 23.55 -59.34
C ARG A 173 -4.14 24.13 -60.36
N TRP A 174 -3.06 23.41 -60.68
CA TRP A 174 -1.95 23.92 -61.51
C TRP A 174 -1.61 23.04 -62.73
N SER A 175 -2.59 22.37 -63.34
CA SER A 175 -2.36 21.58 -64.57
C SER A 175 -3.32 21.91 -65.72
N LEU A 176 -3.75 23.17 -65.84
CA LEU A 176 -4.47 23.68 -67.01
C LEU A 176 -3.87 25.01 -67.45
N SER A 177 -2.79 24.92 -68.23
CA SER A 177 -2.34 25.95 -69.16
C SER A 177 -1.44 25.31 -70.22
#